data_AF-A0A1S2W808-F1
#
_entry.id   AF-A0A1S2W808-F1
#
_cell.length_a   1.000
_cell.length_b   1.000
_cell.length_c   1.000
_cell.angle_alpha   90.00
_cell.angle_beta   90.00
_cell.angle_gamma   90.00
#
_symmetry.space_group_name_H-M   'P 1'
#
loop_
_entity.id
_entity.type
_entity.pdbx_description
1 polymer ?
#
loop_
_entity_poly.entity_id
_entity_poly.type
_entity_poly.pdbx_seq_one_letter_code
_entity_poly.pdbx_strand_id
1 'polypeptide(L)'
;MTLSAVLFDLDGTLLDRTTSLQLFLKSQHARLIAPVSTCPLDAYQTLFLTFDQNGLVWKDVVYQKLITHFQLEGVTATELLQDTALSVCLKQCLVPSNARTFATSITHVSPWTHNERSE
;
A
#
# COMPACT_ATOMS: atom_id res chain seq x y z
N MET A 1 -5.01 -0.71 36.94
CA MET A 1 -4.40 0.08 35.85
C MET A 1 -5.19 -0.26 34.60
N THR A 2 -5.93 0.69 34.02
CA THR A 2 -6.82 0.45 32.86
C THR A 2 -6.18 0.99 31.59
N LEU A 3 -6.17 0.17 30.53
CA LEU A 3 -5.74 0.57 29.19
C LEU A 3 -6.93 1.23 28.48
N SER A 4 -6.81 2.50 28.07
CA SER A 4 -7.93 3.28 27.52
C SER A 4 -7.83 3.55 26.01
N ALA A 5 -6.68 3.25 25.39
CA ALA A 5 -6.49 3.39 23.96
C ALA A 5 -5.44 2.38 23.48
N VAL A 6 -5.58 1.94 22.23
CA VAL A 6 -4.57 1.13 21.55
C VAL A 6 -4.31 1.74 20.17
N LEU A 7 -3.02 1.92 19.84
CA LEU A 7 -2.56 2.44 18.56
C LEU A 7 -1.96 1.28 17.76
N PHE A 8 -2.36 1.16 16.49
CA PHE A 8 -1.86 0.15 15.57
C PHE A 8 -1.30 0.80 14.33
N ASP A 9 -0.32 0.13 13.74
CA ASP A 9 0.13 0.44 12.40
C ASP A 9 -0.98 0.12 11.38
N LEU A 10 -0.98 0.81 10.24
CA LEU A 10 -1.90 0.54 9.13
C LEU A 10 -1.35 -0.62 8.28
N ASP A 11 -0.07 -0.56 7.95
CA ASP A 11 0.59 -1.52 7.06
C ASP A 11 0.90 -2.83 7.79
N GLY A 12 0.59 -3.96 7.16
CA GLY A 12 0.82 -5.30 7.71
C GLY A 12 -0.09 -5.68 8.90
N THR A 13 -0.80 -4.73 9.50
CA THR A 13 -1.74 -4.98 10.61
C THR A 13 -3.20 -4.84 10.19
N LEU A 14 -3.56 -3.77 9.48
CA LEU A 14 -4.92 -3.54 8.98
C LEU A 14 -5.02 -3.59 7.45
N LEU A 15 -3.87 -3.49 6.77
CA LEU A 15 -3.74 -3.58 5.32
C LEU A 15 -2.69 -4.63 4.96
N ASP A 16 -3.04 -5.60 4.13
CA ASP A 16 -2.07 -6.46 3.45
C ASP A 16 -1.40 -5.65 2.35
N ARG A 17 -0.39 -4.86 2.75
CA ARG A 17 0.38 -3.97 1.90
C ARG A 17 0.99 -4.71 0.72
N THR A 18 1.60 -5.86 0.97
CA THR A 18 2.33 -6.62 -0.05
C THR A 18 1.39 -7.09 -1.16
N THR A 19 0.30 -7.76 -0.80
CA THR A 19 -0.64 -8.27 -1.80
C THR A 19 -1.36 -7.13 -2.52
N SER A 20 -1.75 -6.09 -1.79
CA SER A 20 -2.38 -4.89 -2.36
C SER A 20 -1.45 -4.20 -3.38
N LEU A 21 -0.17 -4.05 -3.04
CA LEU A 21 0.85 -3.47 -3.90
C LEU A 21 1.11 -4.32 -5.14
N GLN A 22 1.21 -5.64 -5.00
CA GLN A 22 1.37 -6.54 -6.16
C GLN A 22 0.17 -6.45 -7.12
N LEU A 23 -1.06 -6.47 -6.60
CA LEU A 23 -2.26 -6.32 -7.41
C LEU A 23 -2.31 -4.96 -8.13
N PHE A 24 -1.93 -3.89 -7.43
CA PHE A 24 -1.80 -2.57 -8.04
C PHE A 24 -0.78 -2.57 -9.18
N LEU A 25 0.44 -3.08 -8.95
CA LEU A 25 1.50 -3.12 -9.95
C LEU A 25 1.10 -3.95 -11.18
N LYS A 26 0.33 -5.03 -10.99
CA LYS A 26 -0.23 -5.83 -12.08
C LYS A 26 -1.20 -5.02 -12.95
N SER A 27 -2.09 -4.26 -12.31
CA SER A 27 -3.04 -3.37 -13.01
C SER A 27 -2.33 -2.23 -13.74
N GLN A 28 -1.37 -1.57 -13.09
CA GLN A 28 -0.56 -0.50 -13.68
C GLN A 28 0.24 -1.02 -14.87
N HIS A 29 0.89 -2.18 -14.73
CA HIS A 29 1.67 -2.81 -15.79
C HIS A 29 0.82 -3.08 -17.04
N ALA A 30 -0.33 -3.72 -16.86
CA ALA A 30 -1.22 -4.07 -17.98
C ALA A 30 -1.71 -2.84 -18.76
N ARG A 31 -1.93 -1.70 -18.09
CA ARG A 31 -2.47 -0.48 -18.73
C ARG A 31 -1.39 0.43 -19.30
N LEU A 32 -0.25 0.57 -18.62
CA LEU A 32 0.73 1.62 -18.91
C LEU A 32 2.08 1.08 -19.39
N ILE A 33 2.44 -0.16 -19.05
CA ILE A 33 3.78 -0.70 -19.33
C ILE A 33 3.74 -1.71 -20.48
N ALA A 34 2.85 -2.70 -20.41
CA ALA A 34 2.71 -3.74 -21.44
C ALA A 34 2.47 -3.19 -22.87
N PRO A 35 1.74 -2.07 -23.07
CA PRO A 35 1.54 -1.52 -24.42
C PRO A 35 2.79 -0.89 -25.04
N VAL A 36 3.79 -0.51 -24.23
CA VAL A 36 4.95 0.29 -24.67
C VAL A 36 6.29 -0.40 -24.41
N SER A 37 6.28 -1.58 -23.77
CA SER A 37 7.48 -2.35 -23.44
C SER A 37 7.20 -3.84 -23.43
N THR A 38 8.21 -4.64 -23.81
CA THR A 38 8.19 -6.11 -23.69
C THR A 38 8.56 -6.59 -22.29
N CYS A 39 8.66 -5.68 -21.31
CA CYS A 39 8.98 -5.99 -19.91
C CYS A 39 7.97 -6.99 -19.31
N PRO A 40 8.42 -8.17 -18.83
CA PRO A 40 7.55 -9.14 -18.16
C PRO A 40 7.01 -8.58 -16.83
N LEU A 41 5.75 -8.89 -16.51
CA LEU A 41 5.09 -8.47 -15.26
C LEU A 41 5.90 -8.89 -14.01
N ASP A 42 6.35 -10.15 -13.98
CA ASP A 42 7.05 -10.69 -12.81
C ASP A 42 8.38 -9.96 -12.57
N ALA A 43 9.10 -9.61 -13.64
CA ALA A 43 10.33 -8.83 -13.56
C ALA A 43 10.06 -7.41 -13.07
N TYR A 44 9.01 -6.76 -13.60
CA TYR A 44 8.58 -5.44 -13.17
C TYR A 44 8.24 -5.40 -11.67
N GLN A 45 7.42 -6.33 -11.20
CA GLN A 45 7.03 -6.42 -9.79
C GLN A 45 8.22 -6.71 -8.88
N THR A 46 9.07 -7.66 -9.26
CA THR A 46 10.24 -8.05 -8.46
C THR A 46 11.21 -6.87 -8.29
N LEU A 47 11.52 -6.16 -9.38
CA LEU A 47 12.41 -5.00 -9.32
C LEU A 47 11.77 -3.82 -8.60
N PHE A 48 10.47 -3.59 -8.77
CA PHE A 48 9.76 -2.56 -8.01
C PHE A 48 9.91 -2.81 -6.50
N LEU A 49 9.60 -4.02 -6.02
CA LEU A 49 9.67 -4.35 -4.60
C LEU A 49 11.10 -4.26 -4.06
N THR A 50 12.08 -4.64 -4.88
CA THR A 50 13.50 -4.53 -4.54
C THR A 50 13.93 -3.08 -4.37
N PHE A 51 13.54 -2.20 -5.29
CA PHE A 51 13.87 -0.78 -5.22
C PHE A 51 13.06 -0.03 -4.17
N ASP A 52 11.83 -0.46 -3.89
CA ASP A 52 10.95 0.11 -2.87
C ASP A 52 11.52 -0.04 -1.45
N GLN A 53 12.30 -1.10 -1.20
CA GLN A 53 12.86 -1.42 0.12
C GLN A 53 11.80 -1.35 1.22
N ASN A 54 10.64 -1.97 0.97
CA ASN A 54 9.49 -1.95 1.86
C ASN A 54 8.99 -0.53 2.22
N GLY A 55 9.06 0.41 1.28
CA GLY A 55 8.57 1.78 1.44
C GLY A 55 9.61 2.77 2.00
N LEU A 56 10.86 2.34 2.18
CA LEU A 56 11.95 3.22 2.63
C LEU A 56 12.46 4.14 1.51
N VAL A 57 12.19 3.80 0.25
CA VAL A 57 12.59 4.60 -0.91
C VAL A 57 11.38 5.32 -1.49
N TRP A 58 11.54 6.61 -1.76
CA TRP A 58 10.50 7.42 -2.37
C TRP A 58 10.13 6.90 -3.77
N LYS A 59 8.83 6.92 -4.09
CA LYS A 59 8.28 6.29 -5.29
C LYS A 59 8.78 6.94 -6.58
N ASP A 60 9.05 8.23 -6.57
CA ASP A 60 9.68 8.94 -7.70
C ASP A 60 11.03 8.31 -8.06
N VAL A 61 11.87 8.01 -7.07
CA VAL A 61 13.16 7.34 -7.23
C VAL A 61 12.97 5.89 -7.71
N VAL A 62 12.01 5.17 -7.15
CA VAL A 62 11.70 3.78 -7.57
C VAL A 62 11.30 3.75 -9.05
N TYR A 63 10.38 4.62 -9.46
CA TYR A 63 9.90 4.67 -10.84
C TYR A 63 10.99 5.14 -11.82
N GLN A 64 11.82 6.11 -11.45
CA GLN A 64 12.97 6.52 -12.28
C GLN A 64 13.94 5.36 -12.54
N LYS A 65 14.23 4.55 -11.51
CA LYS A 65 15.09 3.36 -11.65
C LYS A 65 14.46 2.32 -12.58
N LEU A 66 13.15 2.10 -12.48
CA LEU A 66 12.42 1.16 -13.34
C LEU A 66 12.39 1.63 -14.80
N ILE A 67 12.07 2.90 -15.05
CA ILE A 67 12.05 3.51 -16.39
C ILE A 67 13.42 3.36 -17.05
N THR A 68 14.48 3.66 -16.30
CA THR A 68 15.86 3.53 -16.78
C THR A 68 16.21 2.06 -17.08
N HIS A 69 15.87 1.14 -16.18
CA HIS A 69 16.22 -0.28 -16.32
C HIS A 69 15.52 -0.95 -17.50
N PHE A 70 14.23 -0.68 -17.68
CA PHE A 70 13.42 -1.31 -18.72
C PHE A 70 13.33 -0.49 -20.01
N GLN A 71 14.02 0.66 -20.07
CA GLN A 71 13.98 1.59 -21.20
C GLN A 71 12.53 1.91 -21.62
N LEU A 72 11.72 2.33 -20.64
CA LEU A 72 10.29 2.60 -20.85
C LEU A 72 10.10 3.93 -21.58
N GLU A 73 10.24 3.91 -22.91
CA GLU A 73 10.05 5.07 -23.75
C GLU A 73 8.59 5.56 -23.69
N GLY A 74 8.42 6.88 -23.57
CA GLY A 74 7.09 7.50 -23.51
C GLY A 74 6.35 7.33 -22.18
N VAL A 75 6.99 6.77 -21.14
CA VAL A 75 6.43 6.69 -19.78
C VAL A 75 7.25 7.54 -18.84
N THR A 76 6.58 8.42 -18.09
CA THR A 76 7.23 9.28 -17.09
C THR A 76 6.96 8.81 -15.66
N ALA A 77 7.90 9.10 -14.75
CA ALA A 77 7.71 8.80 -13.33
C ALA A 77 6.48 9.53 -12.76
N THR A 78 6.21 10.75 -13.24
CA THR A 78 5.04 11.54 -12.84
C THR A 78 3.73 10.86 -13.21
N GLU A 79 3.61 10.31 -14.42
CA GLU A 79 2.41 9.56 -14.85
C GLU A 79 2.19 8.32 -13.96
N LEU A 80 3.24 7.55 -13.67
CA LEU A 80 3.16 6.37 -12.81
C LEU A 80 2.79 6.73 -11.35
N LEU A 81 3.29 7.87 -10.84
CA LEU A 81 2.92 8.39 -9.53
C LEU A 81 1.46 8.85 -9.48
N GLN A 82 1.00 9.58 -10.50
CA GLN A 82 -0.38 10.03 -10.58
C GLN A 82 -1.37 8.86 -10.66
N ASP A 83 -1.03 7.81 -11.39
CA ASP A 83 -1.81 6.56 -11.44
C ASP A 83 -1.92 5.89 -10.05
N THR A 84 -0.86 5.96 -9.26
CA THR A 84 -0.85 5.43 -7.88
C THR A 84 -1.85 6.20 -7.00
N ALA A 85 -1.83 7.53 -7.04
CA ALA A 85 -2.72 8.38 -6.23
C ALA A 85 -4.20 8.21 -6.60
N LEU A 86 -4.51 8.01 -7.89
CA LEU A 86 -5.88 7.81 -8.37
C LEU A 86 -6.42 6.41 -8.07
N SER A 87 -5.58 5.37 -8.09
CA SER A 87 -6.04 3.98 -7.93
C SER A 87 -6.12 3.49 -6.48
N VAL A 88 -5.23 3.97 -5.59
CA VAL A 88 -5.23 3.62 -4.15
C VAL A 88 -6.54 4.03 -3.47
N CYS A 89 -7.20 5.07 -3.97
CA CYS A 89 -8.44 5.60 -3.39
C CYS A 89 -9.68 4.72 -3.67
N LEU A 90 -9.63 3.72 -4.58
CA LEU A 90 -10.86 3.10 -5.08
C LEU A 90 -11.00 1.58 -4.98
N LYS A 91 -9.95 0.72 -5.00
CA LYS A 91 -10.20 -0.73 -5.26
C LYS A 91 -9.28 -1.78 -4.63
N GLN A 92 -8.10 -1.45 -4.09
CA GLN A 92 -7.07 -2.47 -3.84
C GLN A 92 -6.72 -2.75 -2.37
N CYS A 93 -7.39 -2.14 -1.40
CA CYS A 93 -7.06 -2.36 0.02
C CYS A 93 -7.58 -3.73 0.50
N LEU A 94 -6.68 -4.71 0.59
CA LEU A 94 -6.97 -6.01 1.21
C LEU A 94 -6.76 -5.92 2.72
N VAL A 95 -7.78 -6.29 3.50
CA VAL A 95 -7.65 -6.40 4.95
C VAL A 95 -7.04 -7.77 5.29
N PRO A 96 -5.95 -7.85 6.08
CA PRO A 96 -5.32 -9.11 6.39
C PRO A 96 -6.24 -9.97 7.26
N SER A 97 -6.14 -11.30 7.11
CA SER A 97 -7.12 -12.26 7.65
C SER A 97 -7.26 -12.20 9.18
N ASN A 98 -6.19 -11.81 9.87
CA ASN A 98 -6.11 -11.67 11.33
C ASN A 98 -6.75 -10.37 11.86
N ALA A 99 -6.91 -9.33 11.03
CA ALA A 99 -7.44 -8.04 11.48
C ALA A 99 -8.88 -8.15 12.04
N ARG A 100 -9.69 -9.10 11.55
CA ARG A 100 -11.06 -9.34 12.04
C ARG A 100 -11.07 -9.97 13.44
N THR A 101 -10.24 -10.98 13.66
CA THR A 101 -10.05 -11.63 14.96
C THR A 101 -9.50 -10.62 15.97
N PHE A 102 -8.59 -9.78 15.51
CA PHE A 102 -7.98 -8.74 16.32
C PHE A 102 -8.99 -7.67 16.74
N ALA A 103 -9.77 -7.10 15.79
CA ALA A 103 -10.81 -6.12 16.07
C ALA A 103 -11.87 -6.63 17.08
N THR A 104 -12.17 -7.93 17.04
CA THR A 104 -13.13 -8.57 17.96
C THR A 104 -12.56 -8.76 19.38
N SER A 105 -11.22 -8.79 19.51
CA SER A 105 -10.54 -8.97 20.80
C SER A 105 -10.44 -7.67 21.60
N ILE A 106 -10.44 -6.51 20.93
CA ILE A 106 -10.33 -5.17 21.53
C ILE A 106 -11.69 -4.53 21.85
N THR A 107 -12.80 -5.02 21.30
CA THR A 107 -14.15 -4.51 21.61
C THR A 107 -14.67 -4.92 22.99
N HIS A 108 -13.96 -5.79 23.73
CA HIS A 108 -14.25 -6.12 25.13
C HIS A 108 -13.65 -5.14 26.15
N VAL A 109 -12.97 -4.07 25.70
CA VAL A 109 -12.49 -3.01 26.58
C VAL A 109 -13.67 -2.07 26.87
N SER A 110 -14.07 -2.00 28.15
CA SER A 110 -15.32 -1.41 28.65
C SER A 110 -15.69 -0.03 28.09
N PRO A 111 -16.99 0.31 28.02
CA PRO A 111 -17.45 1.60 27.49
C PRO A 111 -16.90 2.78 28.29
N TRP A 112 -16.51 3.82 27.58
CA TRP A 112 -16.16 5.12 28.15
C TRP A 112 -17.33 5.67 28.99
N THR A 113 -17.19 5.69 30.31
CA THR A 113 -18.07 6.49 31.18
C THR A 113 -17.54 7.92 31.21
N HIS A 114 -18.22 8.84 30.53
CA HIS A 114 -17.98 10.27 30.65
C HIS A 114 -18.24 10.66 32.11
N ASN A 115 -17.20 11.01 32.87
CA ASN A 115 -17.38 11.59 34.19
C ASN A 115 -17.61 13.09 33.99
N GLU A 116 -18.87 13.52 34.10
CA GLU A 116 -19.22 14.92 34.24
C GLU A 116 -18.52 15.47 35.49
N ARG A 117 -17.58 16.39 35.28
CA ARG A 117 -17.00 17.15 36.38
C ARG A 117 -18.04 18.18 36.80
N SER A 118 -18.79 17.88 37.85
CA SER A 118 -19.43 18.90 38.67
C SER A 118 -18.36 19.60 39.50
N GLU A 119 -18.46 20.94 39.50
CA GLU A 119 -17.78 21.95 40.33
C GLU A 119 -16.33 22.34 39.96
#